data_AF-A0A9E2PRF0-F1
#
_entry.id   AF-A0A9E2PRF0-F1
#
_cell.length_a   1.000
_cell.length_b   1.000
_cell.length_c   1.000
_cell.angle_alpha   90.00
_cell.angle_beta   90.00
_cell.angle_gamma   90.00
#
_symmetry.space_group_name_H-M   'P 1'
#
loop_
_entity.id
_entity.type
_entity.pdbx_description
1 polymer ?
#
loop_
_entity_poly.entity_id
_entity_poly.type
_entity_poly.pdbx_seq_one_letter_code
_entity_poly.pdbx_strand_id
1 'polypeptide(L)'
;MGIKLRKGGDNSALHEILVAAMKSIQSFSREDWKMTMPFTTNAQKFGPIEISQDDNHFLVRIHPENRDRAKKIAGRQWDGARKVWVYPKDLPTYSALVEEFQKDANIFDIRRPKTKRPAEIKPPPEEADAEEFEEFRSVGDLGEDQGRISDQLELIRETLESINDLASNQNRSIEELRDQQTETAGILKRIESPEKDAIKTEKVEVLPELLNFDNPKEKLLFEKALIAVAYDASKKSESFHKWVELQSPIEKPVDFVTNTHEKLKQQLEKIVGEADMKVNFIDLVRQAKQDKLIYLEDDDPIKVFQILYALNDIRNRFAHARKFHRSERWARSILYLMNLALVWPKIMMEPEDGHE
;
A
#
# COMPACT_ATOMS: atom_id res chain seq x y z
N MET A 1 -51.24 6.02 -13.96
CA MET A 1 -50.82 5.42 -12.67
C MET A 1 -49.30 5.30 -12.70
N GLY A 2 -48.60 6.20 -12.01
CA GLY A 2 -47.13 6.23 -12.00
C GLY A 2 -46.57 5.37 -10.87
N ILE A 3 -45.65 4.47 -11.21
CA ILE A 3 -44.89 3.67 -10.24
C ILE A 3 -43.58 4.42 -9.97
N LYS A 4 -43.44 4.89 -8.73
CA LYS A 4 -42.26 5.61 -8.23
C LYS A 4 -41.31 4.58 -7.62
N LEU A 5 -40.20 4.29 -8.30
CA LEU A 5 -39.15 3.42 -7.78
C LEU A 5 -38.29 4.21 -6.78
N ARG A 6 -38.32 3.81 -5.50
CA ARG A 6 -37.41 4.31 -4.46
C ARG A 6 -36.04 3.63 -4.62
N LYS A 7 -35.00 4.42 -4.89
CA LYS A 7 -33.59 4.04 -4.71
C LYS A 7 -33.24 4.19 -3.23
N GLY A 8 -32.85 3.10 -2.59
CA GLY A 8 -32.42 3.03 -1.20
C GLY A 8 -31.96 1.62 -0.89
N GLY A 9 -30.88 1.20 -1.56
CA GLY A 9 -30.24 -0.10 -1.35
C GLY A 9 -29.11 0.04 -0.34
N ASP A 10 -29.22 -0.73 0.72
CA ASP A 10 -28.33 -0.73 1.88
C ASP A 10 -26.95 -1.29 1.51
N ASN A 11 -25.94 -0.41 1.41
CA ASN A 11 -24.56 -0.76 1.04
C ASN A 11 -23.80 -1.52 2.15
N SER A 12 -24.39 -1.70 3.34
CA SER A 12 -23.74 -2.34 4.49
C SER A 12 -23.48 -3.85 4.25
N ALA A 13 -24.43 -4.55 3.65
CA ALA A 13 -24.30 -5.99 3.38
C ALA A 13 -23.22 -6.29 2.34
N LEU A 14 -23.10 -5.45 1.31
CA LEU A 14 -22.05 -5.59 0.30
C LEU A 14 -20.67 -5.34 0.90
N HIS A 15 -20.52 -4.35 1.79
CA HIS A 15 -19.26 -4.08 2.48
C HIS A 15 -18.83 -5.26 3.37
N GLU A 16 -19.75 -5.88 4.12
CA GLU A 16 -19.43 -7.06 4.94
C GLU A 16 -19.03 -8.27 4.09
N ILE A 17 -19.69 -8.50 2.96
CA ILE A 17 -19.33 -9.55 1.99
C ILE A 17 -17.94 -9.27 1.39
N LEU A 18 -17.62 -8.01 1.09
CA LEU A 18 -16.32 -7.59 0.57
C LEU A 18 -15.19 -7.82 1.59
N VAL A 19 -15.42 -7.46 2.85
CA VAL A 19 -14.48 -7.71 3.94
C VAL A 19 -14.29 -9.21 4.17
N ALA A 20 -15.36 -10.01 4.10
CA ALA A 20 -15.29 -11.46 4.24
C ALA A 20 -14.53 -12.12 3.07
N ALA A 21 -14.81 -11.71 1.83
CA ALA A 21 -14.15 -12.22 0.63
C ALA A 21 -12.65 -11.84 0.62
N MET A 22 -12.30 -10.60 0.99
CA MET A 22 -10.90 -10.17 1.08
C MET A 22 -10.15 -10.89 2.21
N LYS A 23 -10.78 -11.13 3.37
CA LYS A 23 -10.20 -11.94 4.45
C LYS A 23 -9.99 -13.40 4.02
N SER A 24 -10.92 -13.97 3.25
CA SER A 24 -10.82 -15.32 2.71
C SER A 24 -9.71 -15.46 1.66
N ILE A 25 -9.51 -14.45 0.81
CA ILE A 25 -8.37 -14.38 -0.14
C ILE A 25 -7.03 -14.24 0.61
N GLN A 26 -6.99 -13.45 1.68
CA GLN A 26 -5.81 -13.32 2.54
C GLN A 26 -5.51 -14.59 3.36
N SER A 27 -6.52 -15.37 3.76
CA SER A 27 -6.31 -16.67 4.41
C SER A 27 -5.89 -17.75 3.41
N PHE A 28 -6.45 -17.75 2.20
CA PHE A 28 -6.10 -18.69 1.14
C PHE A 28 -4.64 -18.48 0.63
N SER A 29 -4.13 -17.25 0.65
CA SER A 29 -2.72 -16.95 0.36
C SER A 29 -1.74 -17.37 1.48
N ARG A 30 -2.23 -17.77 2.67
CA ARG A 30 -1.40 -18.10 3.83
C ARG A 30 -1.24 -19.60 4.08
N GLU A 31 -2.05 -20.47 3.47
CA GLU A 31 -2.10 -21.88 3.86
C GLU A 31 -1.15 -22.80 3.06
N ASP A 32 -0.69 -22.40 1.87
CA ASP A 32 0.22 -23.22 1.04
C ASP A 32 1.74 -22.96 1.27
N TRP A 33 2.10 -22.14 2.28
CA TRP A 33 3.51 -21.89 2.66
C TRP A 33 3.90 -22.43 4.04
N LYS A 34 3.12 -23.34 4.63
CA LYS A 34 3.50 -24.02 5.87
C LYS A 34 4.47 -25.18 5.62
N MET A 35 5.67 -24.87 5.11
CA MET A 35 6.88 -25.59 5.47
C MET A 35 7.73 -24.68 6.37
N THR A 36 7.54 -24.88 7.67
CA THR A 36 8.43 -24.53 8.80
C THR A 36 9.22 -23.22 8.71
N MET A 37 8.63 -22.13 9.22
CA MET A 37 9.37 -21.10 9.96
C MET A 37 8.45 -20.52 11.04
N PRO A 38 8.83 -20.54 12.33
CA PRO A 38 8.01 -19.98 13.39
C PRO A 38 8.19 -18.45 13.43
N PHE A 39 7.25 -17.71 12.85
CA PHE A 39 7.10 -16.29 13.18
C PHE A 39 6.07 -16.17 14.31
N THR A 40 6.56 -16.12 15.54
CA THR A 40 5.80 -15.67 16.69
C THR A 40 5.71 -14.15 16.64
N THR A 41 4.63 -13.60 16.08
CA THR A 41 4.25 -12.20 16.31
C THR A 41 3.53 -12.10 17.64
N ASN A 42 4.30 -11.94 18.71
CA ASN A 42 3.85 -11.32 19.95
C ASN A 42 4.99 -10.40 20.41
N ALA A 43 4.96 -9.14 19.99
CA ALA A 43 5.84 -8.13 20.57
C ALA A 43 5.28 -7.73 21.94
N GLN A 44 5.37 -8.63 22.91
CA GLN A 44 5.52 -8.20 24.30
C GLN A 44 6.80 -7.35 24.31
N LYS A 45 6.66 -6.04 24.54
CA LYS A 45 7.80 -5.14 24.67
C LYS A 45 8.57 -5.51 25.95
N PHE A 46 9.47 -6.47 25.83
CA PHE A 46 10.33 -6.92 26.92
C PHE A 46 11.44 -5.90 27.15
N GLY A 47 11.17 -4.92 28.01
CA GLY A 47 12.11 -3.93 28.52
C GLY A 47 12.72 -3.00 27.46
N PRO A 48 13.28 -1.86 27.87
CA PRO A 48 13.97 -0.98 26.94
C PRO A 48 15.26 -1.65 26.44
N ILE A 49 15.47 -1.63 25.12
CA ILE A 49 16.77 -1.96 24.51
C ILE A 49 17.57 -0.66 24.44
N GLU A 50 18.70 -0.63 25.14
CA GLU A 50 19.58 0.55 25.21
C GLU A 50 20.96 0.17 24.65
N ILE A 51 21.41 0.94 23.66
CA ILE A 51 22.73 0.78 23.06
C ILE A 51 23.50 2.08 23.24
N SER A 52 24.63 1.98 23.94
CA SER A 52 25.55 3.07 24.24
C SER A 52 26.98 2.67 23.91
N GLN A 53 27.92 3.60 23.98
CA GLN A 53 29.34 3.34 23.74
C GLN A 53 30.20 3.96 24.85
N ASP A 54 31.22 3.21 25.25
CA ASP A 54 32.37 3.72 26.00
C ASP A 54 33.50 4.10 25.01
N ASP A 55 34.63 4.55 25.55
CA ASP A 55 35.82 4.88 24.75
C ASP A 55 36.26 3.69 23.87
N ASN A 56 36.21 2.47 24.44
CA ASN A 56 36.79 1.27 23.83
C ASN A 56 35.77 0.24 23.32
N HIS A 57 34.51 0.29 23.76
CA HIS A 57 33.54 -0.78 23.51
C HIS A 57 32.13 -0.26 23.24
N PHE A 58 31.32 -1.07 22.54
CA PHE A 58 29.87 -0.88 22.46
C PHE A 58 29.20 -1.65 23.60
N LEU A 59 28.21 -1.04 24.24
CA LEU A 59 27.46 -1.59 25.37
C LEU A 59 26.00 -1.77 24.97
N VAL A 60 25.49 -3.00 25.11
CA VAL A 60 24.09 -3.35 24.84
C VAL A 60 23.42 -3.82 26.13
N ARG A 61 22.43 -3.08 26.58
CA ARG A 61 21.55 -3.47 27.68
C ARG A 61 20.25 -3.98 27.11
N ILE A 62 19.93 -5.23 27.42
CA ILE A 62 18.77 -5.93 26.85
C ILE A 62 18.12 -6.82 27.91
N HIS A 63 16.80 -6.94 27.85
CA HIS A 63 16.05 -7.81 28.76
C HIS A 63 16.50 -9.29 28.63
N PRO A 64 16.51 -10.09 29.72
CA PRO A 64 16.97 -11.48 29.69
C PRO A 64 16.32 -12.38 28.63
N GLU A 65 15.04 -12.12 28.31
CA GLU A 65 14.31 -12.89 27.28
C GLU A 65 14.81 -12.63 25.86
N ASN A 66 15.38 -11.45 25.61
CA ASN A 66 15.96 -11.07 24.32
C ASN A 66 17.47 -11.33 24.25
N ARG A 67 18.04 -12.03 25.24
CA ARG A 67 19.50 -12.29 25.36
C ARG A 67 20.07 -13.00 24.14
N ASP A 68 19.29 -13.85 23.47
CA ASP A 68 19.77 -14.63 22.32
C ASP A 68 20.05 -13.75 21.09
N ARG A 69 19.36 -12.60 20.95
CA ARG A 69 19.66 -11.62 19.90
C ARG A 69 21.06 -11.03 20.07
N ALA A 70 21.41 -10.65 21.30
CA ALA A 70 22.77 -10.17 21.63
C ALA A 70 23.82 -11.28 21.42
N LYS A 71 23.46 -12.55 21.66
CA LYS A 71 24.36 -13.68 21.41
C LYS A 71 24.66 -13.93 19.92
N LYS A 72 23.82 -13.45 19.00
CA LYS A 72 24.01 -13.66 17.56
C LYS A 72 25.21 -12.89 17.01
N ILE A 73 25.57 -11.77 17.64
CA ILE A 73 26.70 -10.92 17.24
C ILE A 73 28.02 -11.51 17.78
N ALA A 74 29.05 -11.51 16.93
CA ALA A 74 30.39 -12.01 17.27
C ALA A 74 31.15 -11.04 18.20
N GLY A 75 32.18 -11.53 18.91
CA GLY A 75 33.02 -10.69 19.78
C GLY A 75 32.38 -10.27 21.12
N ARG A 76 31.26 -10.89 21.51
CA ARG A 76 30.50 -10.54 22.72
C ARG A 76 31.19 -10.99 24.01
N GLN A 77 31.12 -10.15 25.03
CA GLN A 77 31.47 -10.48 26.42
C GLN A 77 30.36 -9.99 27.36
N TRP A 78 29.91 -10.84 28.27
CA TRP A 78 28.93 -10.42 29.27
C TRP A 78 29.64 -9.77 30.46
N ASP A 79 29.33 -8.51 30.76
CA ASP A 79 29.76 -7.83 31.97
C ASP A 79 28.67 -7.98 33.05
N GLY A 80 28.92 -8.89 34.01
CA GLY A 80 27.99 -9.18 35.10
C GLY A 80 27.84 -8.04 36.12
N ALA A 81 28.83 -7.15 36.24
CA ALA A 81 28.76 -6.02 37.17
C ALA A 81 27.81 -4.95 36.64
N ARG A 82 27.91 -4.63 35.34
CA ARG A 82 27.08 -3.63 34.66
C ARG A 82 25.77 -4.22 34.11
N LYS A 83 25.65 -5.55 34.04
CA LYS A 83 24.55 -6.28 33.39
C LYS A 83 24.35 -5.88 31.93
N VAL A 84 25.45 -5.73 31.19
CA VAL A 84 25.46 -5.36 29.77
C VAL A 84 26.31 -6.31 28.94
N TRP A 85 25.98 -6.44 27.66
CA TRP A 85 26.85 -7.07 26.68
C TRP A 85 27.85 -6.04 26.16
N VAL A 86 29.12 -6.40 26.22
CA VAL A 86 30.25 -5.60 25.76
C VAL A 86 30.73 -6.17 24.44
N TYR A 87 30.90 -5.30 23.45
CA TYR A 87 31.43 -5.67 22.13
C TYR A 87 32.62 -4.79 21.74
N PRO A 88 33.59 -5.31 20.97
CA PRO A 88 34.69 -4.52 20.46
C PRO A 88 34.20 -3.41 19.51
N LYS A 89 34.89 -2.28 19.54
CA LYS A 89 34.57 -1.11 18.71
C LYS A 89 35.14 -1.23 17.29
N ASP A 90 34.73 -2.29 16.58
CA ASP A 90 35.11 -2.55 15.19
C ASP A 90 33.96 -2.27 14.21
N LEU A 91 34.29 -2.14 12.92
CA LEU A 91 33.31 -1.86 11.87
C LEU A 91 32.31 -3.01 11.65
N PRO A 92 32.72 -4.30 11.64
CA PRO A 92 31.79 -5.42 11.50
C PRO A 92 30.73 -5.47 12.61
N THR A 93 31.15 -5.26 13.85
CA THR A 93 30.26 -5.25 15.03
C THR A 93 29.31 -4.06 14.97
N TYR A 94 29.78 -2.88 14.57
CA TYR A 94 28.92 -1.71 14.38
C TYR A 94 27.79 -2.01 13.38
N SER A 95 28.12 -2.55 12.21
CA SER A 95 27.11 -2.89 11.19
C SER A 95 26.11 -3.93 11.70
N ALA A 96 26.58 -4.97 12.41
CA ALA A 96 25.71 -6.00 12.99
C ALA A 96 24.78 -5.44 14.07
N LEU A 97 25.25 -4.50 14.91
CA LEU A 97 24.43 -3.84 15.93
C LEU A 97 23.35 -2.95 15.31
N VAL A 98 23.69 -2.21 14.25
CA VAL A 98 22.75 -1.38 13.49
C VAL A 98 21.67 -2.26 12.86
N GLU A 99 22.05 -3.33 12.17
CA GLU A 99 21.10 -4.22 11.50
C GLU A 99 20.14 -4.90 12.48
N GLU A 100 20.66 -5.41 13.60
CA GLU A 100 19.88 -6.20 14.54
C GLU A 100 19.00 -5.35 15.47
N PHE A 101 19.46 -4.18 15.90
CA PHE A 101 18.79 -3.44 16.99
C PHE A 101 18.28 -2.05 16.63
N GLN A 102 18.69 -1.43 15.51
CA GLN A 102 18.28 -0.04 15.19
C GLN A 102 16.76 0.13 15.11
N LYS A 103 16.02 -0.90 14.70
CA LYS A 103 14.56 -0.85 14.55
C LYS A 103 13.80 -0.94 15.88
N ASP A 104 14.40 -1.61 16.87
CA ASP A 104 13.73 -1.95 18.13
C ASP A 104 14.32 -1.22 19.35
N ALA A 105 15.43 -0.51 19.18
CA ALA A 105 16.12 0.19 20.26
C ALA A 105 15.34 1.42 20.73
N ASN A 106 15.19 1.55 22.05
CA ASN A 106 14.64 2.75 22.67
C ASN A 106 15.67 3.88 22.70
N ILE A 107 16.94 3.52 22.89
CA ILE A 107 18.07 4.44 22.90
C ILE A 107 19.16 3.80 22.03
N PHE A 108 19.59 4.53 20.99
CA PHE A 108 20.64 4.08 20.08
C PHE A 108 21.68 5.19 19.90
N ASP A 109 22.64 5.26 20.83
CA ASP A 109 23.70 6.27 20.84
C ASP A 109 25.08 5.62 20.64
N ILE A 110 25.35 5.20 19.39
CA ILE A 110 26.66 4.70 18.97
C ILE A 110 27.12 5.43 17.73
N ARG A 111 28.44 5.67 17.64
CA ARG A 111 29.06 6.32 16.48
C ARG A 111 29.88 5.32 15.70
N ARG A 112 29.91 5.49 14.37
CA ARG A 112 30.76 4.68 13.49
C ARG A 112 32.22 4.81 13.93
N PRO A 113 32.95 3.69 14.13
CA PRO A 113 34.35 3.75 14.53
C PRO A 113 35.18 4.46 13.44
N LYS A 114 36.11 5.32 13.88
CA LYS A 114 37.05 6.01 12.99
C LYS A 114 37.91 4.97 12.28
N THR A 115 37.66 4.72 11.01
CA THR A 115 38.51 3.87 10.15
C THR A 115 39.92 4.45 10.14
N LYS A 116 40.89 3.73 10.71
CA LYS A 116 42.31 4.05 10.53
C LYS A 116 42.62 3.88 9.03
N ARG A 117 43.06 4.96 8.39
CA ARG A 117 43.55 4.93 7.00
C ARG A 117 44.66 3.87 6.90
N PRO A 118 44.62 2.94 5.93
CA PRO A 118 45.70 1.98 5.72
C PRO A 118 47.03 2.72 5.54
N ALA A 119 48.10 2.25 6.20
CA ALA A 119 49.40 2.91 6.26
C ALA A 119 50.23 2.87 4.95
N GLU A 120 49.63 2.53 3.81
CA GLU A 120 50.36 2.27 2.55
C GLU A 120 49.91 3.11 1.35
N ILE A 121 49.22 4.25 1.58
CA ILE A 121 49.03 5.22 0.50
C ILE A 121 50.15 6.27 0.62
N LYS A 122 51.20 6.12 -0.19
CA LYS A 122 52.21 7.16 -0.39
C LYS A 122 51.50 8.45 -0.84
N PRO A 123 51.79 9.62 -0.22
CA PRO A 123 51.28 10.88 -0.72
C PRO A 123 51.78 11.13 -2.15
N PRO A 124 50.93 11.67 -3.05
CA PRO A 124 51.36 12.16 -4.35
C PRO A 124 52.46 13.24 -4.18
N PRO A 125 53.37 13.40 -5.14
CA PRO A 125 54.48 14.34 -5.05
C PRO A 125 53.96 15.78 -4.95
N GLU A 126 54.56 16.54 -4.03
CA GLU A 126 54.43 18.00 -3.92
C GLU A 126 54.80 18.68 -5.24
N GLU A 127 53.84 19.34 -5.88
CA GLU A 127 54.11 20.52 -6.69
C GLU A 127 53.10 21.62 -6.34
N ALA A 128 53.67 22.71 -5.82
CA ALA A 128 53.25 24.10 -5.89
C ALA A 128 51.75 24.44 -5.86
N ASP A 129 51.29 24.98 -4.72
CA ASP A 129 50.79 26.35 -4.66
C ASP A 129 50.68 26.77 -3.19
N ALA A 130 51.60 27.64 -2.79
CA ALA A 130 51.77 28.12 -1.43
C ALA A 130 51.49 29.62 -1.39
N GLU A 131 50.30 30.06 -1.80
CA GLU A 131 49.84 31.45 -1.60
C GLU A 131 48.32 31.52 -1.51
N GLU A 132 47.73 31.01 -0.43
CA GLU A 132 46.43 31.49 0.08
C GLU A 132 46.15 30.81 1.44
N PHE A 133 45.52 31.52 2.37
CA PHE A 133 45.26 31.16 3.78
C PHE A 133 46.26 31.65 4.84
N GLU A 134 46.70 32.90 4.67
CA GLU A 134 47.06 33.81 5.78
C GLU A 134 45.87 34.76 6.03
N GLU A 135 44.72 34.26 6.50
CA GLU A 135 43.66 35.14 7.03
C GLU A 135 42.67 34.41 7.94
N PHE A 136 43.06 34.12 9.18
CA PHE A 136 42.10 33.79 10.24
C PHE A 136 42.53 34.38 11.58
N ARG A 137 42.56 35.71 11.63
CA ARG A 137 42.37 36.49 12.86
C ARG A 137 41.55 37.74 12.56
N SER A 138 40.23 37.64 12.76
CA SER A 138 39.45 38.80 13.19
C SER A 138 38.36 38.33 14.15
N VAL A 139 38.63 38.50 15.44
CA VAL A 139 37.63 38.48 16.51
C VAL A 139 36.92 39.82 16.42
N GLY A 140 35.82 39.86 15.66
CA GLY A 140 35.16 41.12 15.33
C GLY A 140 33.82 40.97 14.66
N ASP A 141 33.04 39.93 14.97
CA ASP A 141 31.64 39.89 14.57
C ASP A 141 30.81 38.96 15.48
N LEU A 142 30.43 39.46 16.65
CA LEU A 142 29.44 38.82 17.53
C LEU A 142 28.10 39.59 17.51
N GLY A 143 27.95 40.55 16.60
CA GLY A 143 26.75 41.38 16.46
C GLY A 143 25.75 40.81 15.46
N GLU A 144 26.21 40.29 14.33
CA GLU A 144 25.31 39.74 13.29
C GLU A 144 24.65 38.41 13.71
N ASP A 145 25.34 37.59 14.50
CA ASP A 145 24.79 36.33 15.00
C ASP A 145 23.66 36.52 16.03
N GLN A 146 23.66 37.61 16.81
CA GLN A 146 22.54 37.93 17.71
C GLN A 146 21.27 38.33 16.96
N GLY A 147 21.39 39.06 15.85
CA GLY A 147 20.26 39.41 14.98
C GLY A 147 19.64 38.16 14.36
N ARG A 148 20.48 37.27 13.81
CA ARG A 148 20.04 35.99 13.23
C ARG A 148 19.34 35.08 14.23
N ILE A 149 19.82 35.04 15.48
CA ILE A 149 19.17 34.26 16.55
C ILE A 149 17.79 34.86 16.88
N SER A 150 17.65 36.18 16.91
CA SER A 150 16.36 36.84 17.13
C SER A 150 15.36 36.53 16.02
N ASP A 151 15.79 36.63 14.76
CA ASP A 151 14.95 36.32 13.59
C ASP A 151 14.50 34.84 13.59
N GLN A 152 15.40 33.93 14.00
CA GLN A 152 15.08 32.50 14.15
C GLN A 152 14.08 32.24 15.29
N LEU A 153 14.16 32.97 16.40
CA LEU A 153 13.21 32.84 17.50
C LEU A 153 11.83 33.40 17.15
N GLU A 154 11.77 34.46 16.35
CA GLU A 154 10.50 35.01 15.85
C GLU A 154 9.84 34.04 14.88
N LEU A 155 10.61 33.43 13.97
CA LEU A 155 10.12 32.35 13.09
C LEU A 155 9.62 31.14 13.89
N ILE A 156 10.34 30.72 14.94
CA ILE A 156 9.88 29.63 15.83
C ILE A 156 8.56 30.00 16.50
N ARG A 157 8.40 31.25 16.94
CA ARG A 157 7.15 31.71 17.55
C ARG A 157 5.98 31.67 16.55
N GLU A 158 6.17 32.18 15.34
CA GLU A 158 5.15 32.13 14.29
C GLU A 158 4.75 30.69 13.94
N THR A 159 5.72 29.78 13.86
CA THR A 159 5.42 28.36 13.62
C THR A 159 4.66 27.71 14.78
N LEU A 160 4.95 28.06 16.03
CA LEU A 160 4.22 27.56 17.20
C LEU A 160 2.77 28.09 17.23
N GLU A 161 2.55 29.35 16.88
CA GLU A 161 1.21 29.93 16.75
C GLU A 161 0.42 29.22 15.64
N SER A 162 1.04 28.98 14.47
CA SER A 162 0.43 28.20 13.38
C SER A 162 0.09 26.76 13.77
N ILE A 163 0.96 26.09 14.53
CA ILE A 163 0.69 24.73 15.04
C ILE A 163 -0.47 24.74 16.03
N ASN A 164 -0.55 25.76 16.89
CA ASN A 164 -1.62 25.87 17.88
C ASN A 164 -2.99 26.13 17.21
N ASP A 165 -3.02 26.96 16.16
CA ASP A 165 -4.22 27.18 15.35
C ASP A 165 -4.66 25.90 14.62
N LEU A 166 -3.69 25.15 14.08
CA LEU A 166 -3.97 23.86 13.44
C LEU A 166 -4.52 22.83 14.44
N ALA A 167 -3.95 22.74 15.64
CA ALA A 167 -4.42 21.86 16.70
C ALA A 167 -5.85 22.25 17.16
N SER A 168 -6.14 23.54 17.25
CA SER A 168 -7.47 24.05 17.59
C SER A 168 -8.50 23.69 16.51
N ASN A 169 -8.14 23.83 15.24
CA ASN A 169 -9.00 23.43 14.12
C ASN A 169 -9.25 21.91 14.09
N GLN A 170 -8.23 21.10 14.39
CA GLN A 170 -8.38 19.65 14.48
C GLN A 170 -9.34 19.24 15.60
N ASN A 171 -9.27 19.87 16.77
CA ASN A 171 -10.20 19.60 17.87
C ASN A 171 -11.65 19.92 17.46
N ARG A 172 -11.87 21.03 16.73
CA ARG A 172 -13.19 21.36 16.21
C ARG A 172 -13.72 20.30 15.24
N SER A 173 -12.88 19.81 14.31
CA SER A 173 -13.27 18.75 13.38
C SER A 173 -13.57 17.41 14.09
N ILE A 174 -12.84 17.08 15.16
CA ILE A 174 -13.11 15.88 15.96
C ILE A 174 -14.47 15.99 16.66
N GLU A 175 -14.83 17.17 17.14
CA GLU A 175 -16.12 17.41 17.79
C GLU A 175 -17.28 17.35 16.78
N GLU A 176 -17.12 17.98 15.61
CA GLU A 176 -18.08 17.87 14.49
C GLU A 176 -18.32 16.41 14.06
N LEU A 177 -17.25 15.59 14.00
CA LEU A 177 -17.36 14.16 13.67
C LEU A 177 -18.09 13.36 14.76
N ARG A 178 -17.89 13.69 16.03
CA ARG A 178 -18.61 13.04 17.14
C ARG A 178 -20.09 13.36 17.09
N ASP A 179 -20.45 14.61 16.81
CA ASP A 179 -21.84 15.01 16.68
C ASP A 179 -22.53 14.27 15.53
N GLN A 180 -21.89 14.19 14.37
CA GLN A 180 -22.37 13.40 13.23
C GLN A 180 -22.50 11.90 13.56
N GLN A 181 -21.57 11.34 14.34
CA GLN A 181 -21.65 9.95 14.79
C GLN A 181 -22.86 9.72 15.71
N THR A 182 -23.18 10.66 16.60
CA THR A 182 -24.36 10.55 17.45
C THR A 182 -25.66 10.68 16.66
N GLU A 183 -25.68 11.56 15.65
CA GLU A 183 -26.83 11.74 14.75
C GLU A 183 -27.10 10.46 13.92
N THR A 184 -26.06 9.91 13.31
CA THR A 184 -26.15 8.66 12.52
C THR A 184 -26.57 7.47 13.39
N ALA A 185 -26.05 7.34 14.60
CA ALA A 185 -26.50 6.33 15.57
C ALA A 185 -27.97 6.51 15.96
N GLY A 186 -28.44 7.76 16.10
CA GLY A 186 -29.84 8.08 16.33
C GLY A 186 -30.76 7.69 15.17
N ILE A 187 -30.31 7.88 13.92
CA ILE A 187 -31.02 7.48 12.71
C ILE A 187 -31.10 5.95 12.62
N LEU A 188 -29.99 5.24 12.86
CA LEU A 188 -29.97 3.77 12.86
C LEU A 188 -30.95 3.17 13.88
N LYS A 189 -30.99 3.74 15.10
CA LYS A 189 -31.91 3.29 16.14
C LYS A 189 -33.39 3.51 15.79
N ARG A 190 -33.70 4.51 14.96
CA ARG A 190 -35.06 4.72 14.42
C ARG A 190 -35.41 3.72 13.32
N ILE A 191 -34.43 3.29 12.53
CA ILE A 191 -34.61 2.28 11.48
C ILE A 191 -34.76 0.86 12.07
N GLU A 192 -34.11 0.57 13.20
CA GLU A 192 -34.24 -0.71 13.92
C GLU A 192 -35.58 -0.89 14.67
N SER A 193 -36.48 0.09 14.62
CA SER A 193 -37.83 -0.07 15.18
C SER A 193 -38.67 -0.99 14.27
N PRO A 194 -39.29 -2.06 14.79
CA PRO A 194 -39.75 -3.16 13.95
C PRO A 194 -41.14 -2.88 13.36
N GLU A 195 -41.19 -2.25 12.17
CA GLU A 195 -42.33 -2.45 11.27
C GLU A 195 -42.17 -3.80 10.56
N LYS A 196 -42.84 -4.79 11.15
CA LYS A 196 -43.08 -6.12 10.56
C LYS A 196 -44.01 -6.01 9.36
N ASP A 197 -43.50 -5.50 8.24
CA ASP A 197 -44.11 -5.79 6.95
C ASP A 197 -43.25 -6.83 6.24
N ALA A 198 -43.87 -8.00 6.07
CA ALA A 198 -43.30 -9.17 5.43
C ALA A 198 -43.04 -8.88 3.94
N ILE A 199 -41.92 -8.23 3.65
CA ILE A 199 -41.32 -8.27 2.32
C ILE A 199 -40.89 -9.72 2.13
N LYS A 200 -41.48 -10.40 1.13
CA LYS A 200 -40.93 -11.63 0.57
C LYS A 200 -39.57 -11.30 -0.04
N THR A 201 -38.55 -11.21 0.79
CA THR A 201 -37.16 -11.18 0.35
C THR A 201 -36.92 -12.52 -0.33
N GLU A 202 -36.63 -12.46 -1.64
CA GLU A 202 -35.99 -13.58 -2.32
C GLU A 202 -34.87 -14.10 -1.43
N LYS A 203 -34.81 -15.42 -1.30
CA LYS A 203 -33.91 -16.11 -0.38
C LYS A 203 -32.49 -15.63 -0.70
N VAL A 204 -31.94 -14.73 0.12
CA VAL A 204 -30.57 -14.25 -0.03
C VAL A 204 -29.70 -15.48 0.13
N GLU A 205 -29.12 -15.96 -0.97
CA GLU A 205 -28.20 -17.09 -0.95
C GLU A 205 -26.92 -16.60 -0.25
N VAL A 206 -26.85 -16.85 1.05
CA VAL A 206 -25.70 -16.49 1.88
C VAL A 206 -24.51 -17.33 1.42
N LEU A 207 -23.39 -16.66 1.16
CA LEU A 207 -22.14 -17.34 0.82
C LEU A 207 -21.70 -18.20 2.02
N PRO A 208 -21.37 -19.49 1.82
CA PRO A 208 -20.91 -20.35 2.91
C PRO A 208 -19.61 -19.82 3.54
N GLU A 209 -19.39 -20.09 4.83
CA GLU A 209 -18.18 -19.67 5.56
C GLU A 209 -16.88 -20.22 4.93
N LEU A 210 -16.96 -21.41 4.33
CA LEU A 210 -15.87 -22.04 3.59
C LEU A 210 -16.33 -22.29 2.16
N LEU A 211 -15.67 -21.62 1.20
CA LEU A 211 -15.96 -21.78 -0.22
C LEU A 211 -15.36 -23.07 -0.76
N ASN A 212 -16.22 -23.97 -1.25
CA ASN A 212 -15.80 -25.13 -2.01
C ASN A 212 -15.91 -24.85 -3.51
N PHE A 213 -14.78 -24.53 -4.14
CA PHE A 213 -14.74 -24.25 -5.57
C PHE A 213 -14.88 -25.49 -6.49
N ASP A 214 -14.94 -26.70 -5.93
CA ASP A 214 -15.34 -27.90 -6.67
C ASP A 214 -16.87 -28.05 -6.74
N ASN A 215 -17.61 -27.34 -5.89
CA ASN A 215 -19.06 -27.24 -5.99
C ASN A 215 -19.43 -26.16 -7.03
N PRO A 216 -20.08 -26.52 -8.15
CA PRO A 216 -20.42 -25.56 -9.19
C PRO A 216 -21.40 -24.47 -8.72
N LYS A 217 -22.25 -24.76 -7.73
CA LYS A 217 -23.18 -23.77 -7.18
C LYS A 217 -22.46 -22.71 -6.36
N GLU A 218 -21.56 -23.12 -5.49
CA GLU A 218 -20.77 -22.19 -4.66
C GLU A 218 -19.79 -21.38 -5.52
N LYS A 219 -19.20 -22.00 -6.53
CA LYS A 219 -18.38 -21.31 -7.53
C LYS A 219 -19.17 -20.21 -8.25
N LEU A 220 -20.38 -20.52 -8.72
CA LEU A 220 -21.26 -19.55 -9.38
C LEU A 220 -21.67 -18.41 -8.43
N LEU A 221 -21.98 -18.73 -7.19
CA LEU A 221 -22.33 -17.73 -6.16
C LEU A 221 -21.16 -16.78 -5.89
N PHE A 222 -19.96 -17.34 -5.73
CA PHE A 222 -18.75 -16.54 -5.56
C PHE A 222 -18.46 -15.67 -6.77
N GLU A 223 -18.61 -16.20 -7.97
CA GLU A 223 -18.44 -15.45 -9.21
C GLU A 223 -19.42 -14.28 -9.31
N LYS A 224 -20.71 -14.50 -8.99
CA LYS A 224 -21.71 -13.42 -8.92
C LYS A 224 -21.34 -12.35 -7.89
N ALA A 225 -20.86 -12.75 -6.71
CA ALA A 225 -20.42 -11.81 -5.68
C ALA A 225 -19.23 -10.96 -6.17
N LEU A 226 -18.25 -11.58 -6.84
CA LEU A 226 -17.11 -10.86 -7.42
C LEU A 226 -17.55 -9.89 -8.51
N ILE A 227 -18.47 -10.29 -9.39
CA ILE A 227 -19.01 -9.42 -10.44
C ILE A 227 -19.74 -8.23 -9.83
N ALA A 228 -20.54 -8.43 -8.77
CA ALA A 228 -21.22 -7.36 -8.07
C ALA A 228 -20.24 -6.34 -7.46
N VAL A 229 -19.17 -6.82 -6.82
CA VAL A 229 -18.09 -5.96 -6.29
C VAL A 229 -17.40 -5.18 -7.41
N ALA A 230 -17.08 -5.87 -8.51
CA ALA A 230 -16.43 -5.24 -9.66
C ALA A 230 -17.34 -4.21 -10.36
N TYR A 231 -18.66 -4.46 -10.39
CA TYR A 231 -19.64 -3.52 -10.93
C TYR A 231 -19.74 -2.24 -10.09
N ASP A 232 -19.71 -2.36 -8.76
CA ASP A 232 -19.68 -1.18 -7.90
C ASP A 232 -18.37 -0.39 -8.09
N ALA A 233 -17.23 -1.09 -8.16
CA ALA A 233 -15.92 -0.49 -8.43
C ALA A 233 -15.81 0.18 -9.81
N SER A 234 -16.58 -0.28 -10.81
CA SER A 234 -16.66 0.33 -12.14
C SER A 234 -17.65 1.50 -12.21
N LYS A 235 -17.99 2.11 -11.07
CA LYS A 235 -18.98 3.19 -10.96
C LYS A 235 -20.34 2.78 -11.52
N LYS A 236 -20.70 1.48 -11.41
CA LYS A 236 -21.96 0.91 -11.88
C LYS A 236 -22.16 1.04 -13.40
N SER A 237 -21.09 0.87 -14.16
CA SER A 237 -21.16 0.85 -15.63
C SER A 237 -21.96 -0.36 -16.12
N GLU A 238 -23.07 -0.11 -16.81
CA GLU A 238 -23.92 -1.16 -17.39
C GLU A 238 -23.21 -1.92 -18.50
N SER A 239 -22.38 -1.24 -19.30
CA SER A 239 -21.58 -1.88 -20.34
C SER A 239 -20.56 -2.86 -19.77
N PHE A 240 -19.95 -2.51 -18.63
CA PHE A 240 -19.08 -3.40 -17.87
C PHE A 240 -19.83 -4.64 -17.39
N HIS A 241 -20.96 -4.46 -16.71
CA HIS A 241 -21.73 -5.55 -16.13
C HIS A 241 -22.13 -6.58 -17.18
N LYS A 242 -22.76 -6.11 -18.28
CA LYS A 242 -23.19 -6.94 -19.40
C LYS A 242 -22.02 -7.69 -20.04
N TRP A 243 -20.87 -7.03 -20.18
CA TRP A 243 -19.68 -7.68 -20.73
C TRP A 243 -19.16 -8.79 -19.82
N VAL A 244 -18.99 -8.52 -18.53
CA VAL A 244 -18.38 -9.46 -17.59
C VAL A 244 -19.29 -10.69 -17.35
N GLU A 245 -20.61 -10.50 -17.23
CA GLU A 245 -21.56 -11.61 -17.09
C GLU A 245 -21.47 -12.60 -18.27
N LEU A 246 -21.24 -12.10 -19.48
CA LEU A 246 -21.12 -12.94 -20.68
C LEU A 246 -19.83 -13.79 -20.69
N GLN A 247 -18.75 -13.28 -20.09
CA GLN A 247 -17.43 -13.90 -20.19
C GLN A 247 -17.12 -14.92 -19.10
N SER A 248 -17.84 -14.89 -17.97
CA SER A 248 -17.65 -15.79 -16.83
C SER A 248 -16.18 -15.89 -16.35
N PRO A 249 -15.66 -14.85 -15.65
CA PRO A 249 -14.26 -14.76 -15.21
C PRO A 249 -13.70 -15.98 -14.47
N ILE A 250 -14.49 -16.68 -13.67
CA ILE A 250 -14.02 -17.81 -12.83
C ILE A 250 -14.24 -19.14 -13.54
N GLU A 251 -15.33 -19.27 -14.29
CA GLU A 251 -15.61 -20.46 -15.10
C GLU A 251 -14.60 -20.62 -16.24
N LYS A 252 -14.36 -19.53 -16.99
CA LYS A 252 -13.52 -19.52 -18.20
C LYS A 252 -12.47 -18.40 -18.14
N PRO A 253 -11.49 -18.48 -17.24
CA PRO A 253 -10.53 -17.39 -17.00
C PRO A 253 -9.68 -17.05 -18.24
N VAL A 254 -9.32 -18.04 -19.05
CA VAL A 254 -8.52 -17.83 -20.27
C VAL A 254 -9.31 -17.03 -21.31
N ASP A 255 -10.55 -17.47 -21.57
CA ASP A 255 -11.44 -16.83 -22.55
C ASP A 255 -11.79 -15.41 -22.08
N PHE A 256 -12.14 -15.25 -20.80
CA PHE A 256 -12.42 -13.95 -20.21
C PHE A 256 -11.26 -12.97 -20.40
N VAL A 257 -10.04 -13.36 -20.00
CA VAL A 257 -8.86 -12.49 -20.13
C VAL A 257 -8.58 -12.18 -21.59
N THR A 258 -8.61 -13.17 -22.47
CA THR A 258 -8.26 -13.00 -23.89
C THR A 258 -9.27 -12.11 -24.62
N ASN A 259 -10.57 -12.42 -24.49
CA ASN A 259 -11.64 -11.68 -25.15
C ASN A 259 -11.73 -10.24 -24.62
N THR A 260 -11.57 -10.07 -23.30
CA THR A 260 -11.61 -8.74 -22.69
C THR A 260 -10.39 -7.90 -23.07
N HIS A 261 -9.22 -8.52 -23.17
CA HIS A 261 -8.02 -7.81 -23.62
C HIS A 261 -8.15 -7.35 -25.07
N GLU A 262 -8.69 -8.19 -25.94
CA GLU A 262 -8.97 -7.81 -27.33
C GLU A 262 -10.00 -6.67 -27.40
N LYS A 263 -11.05 -6.72 -26.57
CA LYS A 263 -12.04 -5.64 -26.46
C LYS A 263 -11.39 -4.32 -26.01
N LEU A 264 -10.50 -4.35 -25.03
CA LEU A 264 -9.74 -3.17 -24.59
C LEU A 264 -8.84 -2.65 -25.70
N LYS A 265 -8.14 -3.53 -26.42
CA LYS A 265 -7.30 -3.17 -27.57
C LYS A 265 -8.11 -2.41 -28.61
N GLN A 266 -9.25 -2.94 -29.02
CA GLN A 266 -10.14 -2.31 -30.01
C GLN A 266 -10.65 -0.94 -29.57
N GLN A 267 -10.86 -0.72 -28.27
CA GLN A 267 -11.25 0.61 -27.78
C GLN A 267 -10.07 1.57 -27.75
N LEU A 268 -8.87 1.12 -27.39
CA LEU A 268 -7.66 1.93 -27.46
C LEU A 268 -7.33 2.32 -28.90
N GLU A 269 -7.49 1.40 -29.86
CA GLU A 269 -7.38 1.68 -31.30
C GLU A 269 -8.31 2.83 -31.72
N LYS A 270 -9.57 2.81 -31.27
CA LYS A 270 -10.53 3.90 -31.52
C LYS A 270 -10.14 5.22 -30.86
N ILE A 271 -9.66 5.19 -29.61
CA ILE A 271 -9.24 6.39 -28.87
C ILE A 271 -8.04 7.05 -29.57
N VAL A 272 -7.07 6.24 -30.00
CA VAL A 272 -5.85 6.70 -30.67
C VAL A 272 -6.12 7.11 -32.13
N GLY A 273 -7.22 6.65 -32.72
CA GLY A 273 -7.56 6.92 -34.12
C GLY A 273 -6.79 6.04 -35.12
N GLU A 274 -6.23 4.91 -34.65
CA GLU A 274 -5.49 3.96 -35.48
C GLU A 274 -6.33 2.70 -35.70
N ALA A 275 -6.62 2.38 -36.96
CA ALA A 275 -7.38 1.19 -37.34
C ALA A 275 -6.48 0.00 -37.75
N ASP A 276 -5.17 0.09 -37.56
CA ASP A 276 -4.25 -0.96 -37.97
C ASP A 276 -4.18 -2.08 -36.91
N MET A 277 -4.66 -3.26 -37.29
CA MET A 277 -4.65 -4.47 -36.46
C MET A 277 -3.24 -4.89 -35.98
N LYS A 278 -2.18 -4.41 -36.64
CA LYS A 278 -0.78 -4.75 -36.32
C LYS A 278 -0.20 -3.99 -35.14
N VAL A 279 -0.84 -2.91 -34.70
CA VAL A 279 -0.31 -2.10 -33.60
C VAL A 279 -0.41 -2.89 -32.29
N ASN A 280 0.70 -2.92 -31.55
CA ASN A 280 0.79 -3.62 -30.28
C ASN A 280 0.01 -2.85 -29.20
N PHE A 281 -0.68 -3.57 -28.32
CA PHE A 281 -1.41 -3.01 -27.18
C PHE A 281 -0.55 -2.04 -26.36
N ILE A 282 0.72 -2.37 -26.10
CA ILE A 282 1.63 -1.51 -25.34
C ILE A 282 1.88 -0.17 -26.02
N ASP A 283 1.97 -0.17 -27.35
CA ASP A 283 2.22 1.04 -28.13
C ASP A 283 0.98 1.94 -28.13
N LEU A 284 -0.23 1.36 -28.28
CA LEU A 284 -1.50 2.08 -28.12
C LEU A 284 -1.61 2.74 -26.74
N VAL A 285 -1.26 2.02 -25.66
CA VAL A 285 -1.27 2.58 -24.30
C VAL A 285 -0.26 3.73 -24.17
N ARG A 286 0.93 3.59 -24.77
CA ARG A 286 1.97 4.63 -24.74
C ARG A 286 1.51 5.88 -25.49
N GLN A 287 0.92 5.72 -26.66
CA GLN A 287 0.41 6.81 -27.49
C GLN A 287 -0.76 7.52 -26.82
N ALA A 288 -1.75 6.78 -26.33
CA ALA A 288 -2.87 7.35 -25.56
C ALA A 288 -2.39 8.17 -24.35
N LYS A 289 -1.28 7.75 -23.72
CA LYS A 289 -0.65 8.50 -22.61
C LYS A 289 0.08 9.77 -23.10
N GLN A 290 0.88 9.66 -24.15
CA GLN A 290 1.68 10.77 -24.69
C GLN A 290 0.77 11.89 -25.20
N ASP A 291 -0.29 11.49 -25.89
CA ASP A 291 -1.24 12.40 -26.52
C ASP A 291 -2.36 12.83 -25.56
N LYS A 292 -2.34 12.34 -24.30
CA LYS A 292 -3.31 12.63 -23.24
C LYS A 292 -4.77 12.37 -23.67
N LEU A 293 -5.00 11.28 -24.39
CA LEU A 293 -6.31 10.94 -24.98
C LEU A 293 -7.30 10.32 -23.98
N ILE A 294 -6.82 9.94 -22.80
CA ILE A 294 -7.65 9.42 -21.70
C ILE A 294 -7.73 10.49 -20.62
N TYR A 295 -8.95 10.94 -20.32
CA TYR A 295 -9.18 11.94 -19.29
C TYR A 295 -8.90 11.38 -17.89
N LEU A 296 -7.98 12.03 -17.18
CA LEU A 296 -7.64 11.76 -15.79
C LEU A 296 -7.86 13.06 -15.00
N GLU A 297 -8.59 12.97 -13.89
CA GLU A 297 -8.71 14.09 -12.96
C GLU A 297 -7.36 14.27 -12.24
N ASP A 298 -7.00 15.51 -11.90
CA ASP A 298 -5.68 15.81 -11.31
C ASP A 298 -5.43 15.03 -9.99
N ASP A 299 -6.49 14.72 -9.26
CA ASP A 299 -6.47 13.95 -8.00
C ASP A 299 -7.00 12.51 -8.15
N ASP A 300 -7.08 11.97 -9.37
CA ASP A 300 -7.59 10.62 -9.58
C ASP A 300 -6.63 9.57 -8.96
N PRO A 301 -7.05 8.80 -7.94
CA PRO A 301 -6.19 7.78 -7.34
C PRO A 301 -5.92 6.59 -8.28
N ILE A 302 -6.69 6.47 -9.37
CA ILE A 302 -6.60 5.35 -10.31
C ILE A 302 -5.47 5.58 -11.30
N LYS A 303 -4.42 4.78 -11.17
CA LYS A 303 -3.26 4.79 -12.08
C LYS A 303 -3.56 4.04 -13.38
N VAL A 304 -4.46 4.57 -14.21
CA VAL A 304 -5.03 3.90 -15.41
C VAL A 304 -3.96 3.23 -16.27
N PHE A 305 -2.90 3.95 -16.67
CA PHE A 305 -1.85 3.40 -17.54
C PHE A 305 -1.06 2.26 -16.87
N GLN A 306 -0.81 2.34 -15.57
CA GLN A 306 -0.13 1.26 -14.85
C GLN A 306 -1.00 0.01 -14.79
N ILE A 307 -2.30 0.19 -14.57
CA ILE A 307 -3.28 -0.89 -14.58
C ILE A 307 -3.35 -1.54 -15.97
N LEU A 308 -3.36 -0.76 -17.06
CA LEU A 308 -3.36 -1.30 -18.42
C LEU A 308 -2.12 -2.16 -18.72
N TYR A 309 -0.94 -1.73 -18.25
CA TYR A 309 0.27 -2.54 -18.35
C TYR A 309 0.17 -3.84 -17.53
N ALA A 310 -0.42 -3.79 -16.33
CA ALA A 310 -0.65 -4.98 -15.53
C ALA A 310 -1.64 -5.96 -16.19
N LEU A 311 -2.72 -5.46 -16.81
CA LEU A 311 -3.66 -6.28 -17.58
C LEU A 311 -2.95 -6.98 -18.74
N ASN A 312 -2.09 -6.28 -19.47
CA ASN A 312 -1.29 -6.88 -20.54
C ASN A 312 -0.32 -7.96 -20.04
N ASP A 313 0.36 -7.74 -18.90
CA ASP A 313 1.22 -8.77 -18.28
C ASP A 313 0.43 -10.03 -17.94
N ILE A 314 -0.74 -9.87 -17.30
CA ILE A 314 -1.62 -11.00 -16.97
C ILE A 314 -2.06 -11.73 -18.24
N ARG A 315 -2.47 -11.01 -19.29
CA ARG A 315 -2.87 -11.62 -20.57
C ARG A 315 -1.73 -12.39 -21.21
N ASN A 316 -0.52 -11.83 -21.25
CA ASN A 316 0.64 -12.50 -21.84
C ASN A 316 1.03 -13.75 -21.07
N ARG A 317 0.86 -13.74 -19.75
CA ARG A 317 0.99 -14.94 -18.92
C ARG A 317 -0.01 -16.01 -19.33
N PHE A 318 -1.28 -15.68 -19.54
CA PHE A 318 -2.28 -16.63 -20.08
C PHE A 318 -1.93 -17.15 -21.47
N ALA A 319 -1.34 -16.32 -22.34
CA ALA A 319 -0.97 -16.70 -23.71
C ALA A 319 0.28 -17.60 -23.77
N HIS A 320 1.26 -17.40 -22.88
CA HIS A 320 2.58 -18.05 -22.97
C HIS A 320 2.85 -19.12 -21.90
N ALA A 321 2.05 -19.19 -20.84
CA ALA A 321 2.26 -20.19 -19.80
C ALA A 321 1.80 -21.57 -20.25
N ARG A 322 2.72 -22.54 -20.17
CA ARG A 322 2.45 -23.91 -20.63
C ARG A 322 1.43 -24.64 -19.74
N LYS A 323 1.42 -24.41 -18.41
CA LYS A 323 0.37 -24.90 -17.48
C LYS A 323 0.35 -24.06 -16.20
N PHE A 324 -0.75 -23.35 -15.94
CA PHE A 324 -1.02 -22.78 -14.62
C PHE A 324 -1.75 -23.77 -13.73
N HIS A 325 -1.42 -23.75 -12.43
CA HIS A 325 -2.28 -24.37 -11.43
C HIS A 325 -3.68 -23.73 -11.46
N ARG A 326 -4.71 -24.48 -11.07
CA ARG A 326 -6.11 -24.01 -11.12
C ARG A 326 -6.32 -22.76 -10.26
N SER A 327 -5.79 -22.75 -9.04
CA SER A 327 -5.86 -21.60 -8.13
C SER A 327 -5.16 -20.35 -8.68
N GLU A 328 -4.01 -20.52 -9.35
CA GLU A 328 -3.30 -19.38 -9.96
C GLU A 328 -4.12 -18.75 -11.10
N ARG A 329 -4.78 -19.58 -11.93
CA ARG A 329 -5.68 -19.05 -12.99
C ARG A 329 -6.80 -18.21 -12.40
N TRP A 330 -7.40 -18.66 -11.30
CA TRP A 330 -8.44 -17.90 -10.63
C TRP A 330 -7.92 -16.61 -10.02
N ALA A 331 -6.82 -16.67 -9.26
CA ALA A 331 -6.23 -15.48 -8.66
C ALA A 331 -5.91 -14.40 -9.72
N ARG A 332 -5.34 -14.82 -10.86
CA ARG A 332 -5.05 -13.91 -11.97
C ARG A 332 -6.30 -13.37 -12.65
N SER A 333 -7.33 -14.21 -12.82
CA SER A 333 -8.61 -13.78 -13.40
C SER A 333 -9.33 -12.78 -12.49
N ILE A 334 -9.33 -13.01 -11.18
CA ILE A 334 -9.89 -12.10 -10.17
C ILE A 334 -9.13 -10.76 -10.21
N LEU A 335 -7.80 -10.82 -10.20
CA LEU A 335 -6.98 -9.61 -10.29
C LEU A 335 -7.23 -8.85 -11.59
N TYR A 336 -7.39 -9.57 -12.72
CA TYR A 336 -7.74 -8.98 -14.00
C TYR A 336 -9.10 -8.29 -13.94
N LEU A 337 -10.12 -8.95 -13.39
CA LEU A 337 -11.48 -8.42 -13.23
C LEU A 337 -11.49 -7.13 -12.38
N MET A 338 -10.79 -7.11 -11.25
CA MET A 338 -10.76 -5.95 -10.36
C MET A 338 -10.02 -4.77 -10.99
N ASN A 339 -8.89 -5.03 -11.64
CA ASN A 339 -8.16 -4.02 -12.40
C ASN A 339 -8.99 -3.48 -13.58
N LEU A 340 -9.67 -4.38 -14.29
CA LEU A 340 -10.56 -4.03 -15.40
C LEU A 340 -11.67 -3.09 -14.92
N ALA A 341 -12.33 -3.41 -13.81
CA ALA A 341 -13.40 -2.58 -13.25
C ALA A 341 -12.96 -1.13 -13.01
N LEU A 342 -11.76 -0.93 -12.47
CA LEU A 342 -11.23 0.41 -12.18
C LEU A 342 -10.97 1.24 -13.43
N VAL A 343 -10.52 0.61 -14.53
CA VAL A 343 -10.18 1.34 -15.77
C VAL A 343 -11.31 1.38 -16.78
N TRP A 344 -12.32 0.51 -16.66
CA TRP A 344 -13.39 0.39 -17.63
C TRP A 344 -14.08 1.74 -17.93
N PRO A 345 -14.52 2.52 -16.93
CA PRO A 345 -15.24 3.78 -17.18
C PRO A 345 -14.37 4.87 -17.83
N LYS A 346 -13.04 4.70 -17.81
CA LYS A 346 -12.08 5.65 -18.38
C LYS A 346 -11.72 5.33 -19.82
N ILE A 347 -11.96 4.09 -20.26
CA ILE A 347 -11.53 3.58 -21.57
C ILE A 347 -12.72 3.28 -22.46
N MET A 348 -13.82 2.82 -21.89
CA MET A 348 -14.98 2.40 -22.66
C MET A 348 -15.87 3.61 -22.89
N MET A 349 -15.89 4.08 -24.13
CA MET A 349 -16.87 5.07 -24.57
C MET A 349 -18.23 4.36 -24.65
N GLU A 350 -19.08 4.60 -23.66
CA GLU A 350 -20.49 4.27 -23.78
C GLU A 350 -21.09 5.19 -24.84
N PRO A 351 -21.90 4.69 -25.79
CA PRO A 351 -22.65 5.59 -26.65
C PRO A 351 -23.46 6.48 -25.71
N GLU A 352 -23.30 7.80 -25.82
CA GLU A 352 -24.21 8.72 -25.13
C GLU A 352 -25.61 8.29 -25.55
N ASP A 353 -26.39 7.76 -24.59
CA ASP A 353 -27.78 7.43 -24.83
C ASP A 353 -28.40 8.72 -25.34
N GLY A 354 -28.73 8.73 -26.63
CA GLY A 354 -29.31 9.87 -27.30
C GLY A 354 -30.53 10.33 -26.51
N HIS A 355 -30.37 11.43 -25.79
CA HIS A 355 -31.48 12.27 -25.44
C HIS A 355 -31.95 12.98 -26.73
N GLU A 356 -32.61 12.21 -27.60
CA GLU A 356 -33.53 12.73 -28.62
C GLU A 356 -34.97 12.61 -28.14
#